data_AF-C0W4G8-F1
#
_entry.id   AF-C0W4G8-F1
#
_cell.length_a   1.000
_cell.length_b   1.000
_cell.length_c   1.000
_cell.angle_alpha   90.00
_cell.angle_beta   90.00
_cell.angle_gamma   90.00
#
_symmetry.space_group_name_H-M   'P 1'
#
loop_
_entity.id
_entity.type
_entity.pdbx_description
1 polymer ?
#
loop_
_entity_poly.entity_id
_entity_poly.type
_entity_poly.pdbx_seq_one_letter_code
_entity_poly.pdbx_strand_id
1 'polypeptide(L)'
;MPPWLTDSVIVALVGLVGVGIGNLTNRANQREVAKVSYLDATVKALTTTVDALNKRVEQLEKALSESEKAEEEAERLARHALEYAWALRSWGHKLMELVPTCSVIPPEPDPPEQIIDHL
;
A
#
# COMPACT_ATOMS: atom_id res chain seq x y z
N MET A 1 4.87 6.33 9.21
CA MET A 1 4.40 7.68 9.55
C MET A 1 2.92 7.56 9.89
N PRO A 2 2.44 7.95 11.08
CA PRO A 2 1.12 7.52 11.51
C PRO A 2 -0.02 8.26 10.75
N PRO A 3 -1.05 7.54 10.28
CA PRO A 3 -2.07 8.03 9.33
C PRO A 3 -3.02 9.11 9.89
N TRP A 4 -3.11 9.27 11.22
CA TRP A 4 -3.97 10.26 11.86
C TRP A 4 -3.43 11.71 11.79
N LEU A 5 -2.14 11.87 11.48
CA LEU A 5 -1.53 13.20 11.33
C LEU A 5 -1.95 13.88 10.02
N THR A 6 -2.12 13.11 8.93
CA THR A 6 -2.43 13.66 7.61
C THR A 6 -3.82 14.30 7.58
N ASP A 7 -4.82 13.60 8.13
CA ASP A 7 -6.20 14.10 8.23
C ASP A 7 -6.31 15.33 9.13
N SER A 8 -5.60 15.31 10.27
CA SER A 8 -5.58 16.43 11.22
C SER A 8 -4.93 17.68 10.62
N VAL A 9 -3.88 17.53 9.82
CA VAL A 9 -3.19 18.64 9.15
C VAL A 9 -4.07 19.26 8.05
N ILE A 10 -4.80 18.44 7.30
CA ILE A 10 -5.73 18.90 6.26
C ILE A 10 -6.89 19.68 6.90
N VAL A 11 -7.52 19.14 7.95
CA VAL A 11 -8.61 19.81 8.67
C VAL A 11 -8.14 21.12 9.31
N ALA A 12 -6.92 21.15 9.87
CA ALA A 12 -6.34 22.36 10.43
C ALA A 12 -6.09 23.46 9.37
N LEU A 13 -5.61 23.08 8.18
CA LEU A 13 -5.43 24.00 7.06
C LEU A 13 -6.75 24.59 6.57
N VAL A 14 -7.79 23.75 6.43
CA VAL A 14 -9.13 24.18 6.03
C VAL A 14 -9.73 25.13 7.08
N GLY A 15 -9.58 24.82 8.37
CA GLY A 15 -10.03 25.67 9.47
C GLY A 15 -9.32 27.02 9.52
N LEU A 16 -8.00 27.05 9.28
CA LEU A 16 -7.20 28.28 9.29
C LEU A 16 -7.59 29.23 8.14
N VAL A 17 -7.90 28.66 6.96
CA VAL A 17 -8.42 29.43 5.82
C VAL A 17 -9.81 30.00 6.14
N GLY A 18 -10.70 29.21 6.75
CA GLY A 18 -12.04 29.67 7.15
C GLY A 18 -12.02 30.80 8.18
N VAL A 19 -11.14 30.70 9.19
CA VAL A 19 -11.00 31.72 10.25
C VAL A 19 -10.33 33.00 9.72
N GLY A 20 -9.36 32.88 8.81
CA GLY A 20 -8.73 34.04 8.16
C GLY A 20 -9.73 34.87 7.34
N ILE A 21 -10.68 34.20 6.68
CA ILE A 21 -11.74 34.85 5.89
C ILE A 21 -12.75 35.54 6.83
N GLY A 22 -13.24 34.87 7.88
CA GLY A 22 -14.21 35.45 8.81
C GLY A 22 -13.75 36.76 9.47
N ASN A 23 -12.44 36.91 9.70
CA ASN A 23 -11.84 38.14 10.24
C ASN A 23 -11.68 39.26 9.20
N LEU A 24 -11.53 38.91 7.92
CA LEU A 24 -11.46 39.87 6.80
C LEU A 24 -12.84 40.41 6.43
N THR A 25 -13.87 39.55 6.44
CA THR A 25 -15.26 39.90 6.10
C THR A 25 -15.86 41.00 6.98
N ASN A 26 -15.40 41.13 8.24
CA ASN A 26 -15.94 42.12 9.17
C ASN A 26 -15.42 43.56 8.94
N ARG A 27 -14.42 43.78 8.06
CA ARG A 27 -13.69 45.06 7.98
C ARG A 27 -13.87 45.92 6.72
N ALA A 28 -14.47 45.45 5.62
CA ALA A 28 -14.34 46.17 4.35
C ALA A 28 -15.57 46.12 3.39
N ASN A 29 -16.74 46.45 3.92
CA ASN A 29 -18.06 46.28 3.29
C ASN A 29 -18.39 47.01 1.94
N GLN A 30 -17.49 47.66 1.17
CA GLN A 30 -17.94 48.28 -0.12
C GLN A 30 -16.96 48.29 -1.32
N ARG A 31 -15.65 48.11 -1.16
CA ARG A 31 -14.71 47.94 -2.30
C ARG A 31 -14.49 46.46 -2.69
N GLU A 32 -15.12 45.54 -1.98
CA GLU A 32 -14.73 44.13 -1.94
C GLU A 32 -15.49 43.19 -2.87
N VAL A 33 -16.67 43.54 -3.42
CA VAL A 33 -17.50 42.59 -4.19
C VAL A 33 -16.75 41.95 -5.38
N ALA A 34 -15.92 42.72 -6.09
CA ALA A 34 -15.11 42.20 -7.19
C ALA A 34 -13.92 41.33 -6.72
N LYS A 35 -13.29 41.68 -5.60
CA LYS A 35 -12.19 40.89 -5.01
C LYS A 35 -12.71 39.61 -4.35
N VAL A 36 -13.91 39.65 -3.79
CA VAL A 36 -14.65 38.51 -3.22
C VAL A 36 -15.02 37.51 -4.32
N SER A 37 -15.46 37.97 -5.50
CA SER A 37 -15.72 37.06 -6.63
C SER A 37 -14.44 36.35 -7.11
N TYR A 38 -13.31 37.04 -7.15
CA TYR A 38 -12.02 36.43 -7.50
C TYR A 38 -11.53 35.42 -6.44
N LEU A 39 -11.67 35.75 -5.16
CA LEU A 39 -11.32 34.85 -4.06
C LEU A 39 -12.25 33.62 -4.02
N ASP A 40 -13.55 33.78 -4.24
CA ASP A 40 -14.51 32.67 -4.32
C ASP A 40 -14.19 31.73 -5.50
N ALA A 41 -13.85 32.29 -6.67
CA ALA A 41 -13.40 31.49 -7.82
C ALA A 41 -12.09 30.75 -7.53
N THR A 42 -11.14 31.38 -6.84
CA THR A 42 -9.87 30.77 -6.46
C THR A 42 -10.09 29.65 -5.45
N VAL A 43 -10.98 29.84 -4.46
CA VAL A 43 -11.34 28.81 -3.49
C VAL A 43 -11.99 27.61 -4.18
N LYS A 44 -12.93 27.83 -5.09
CA LYS A 44 -13.57 26.75 -5.88
C LYS A 44 -12.56 25.97 -6.72
N ALA A 45 -11.59 26.67 -7.32
CA ALA A 45 -10.53 26.01 -8.07
C ALA A 45 -9.63 25.18 -7.14
N LEU A 46 -9.30 25.71 -5.95
CA LEU A 46 -8.47 25.02 -4.98
C LEU A 46 -9.19 23.80 -4.39
N THR A 47 -10.47 23.92 -4.03
CA THR A 47 -11.26 22.78 -3.53
C THR A 47 -11.37 21.68 -4.58
N THR A 48 -11.60 22.06 -5.85
CA THR A 48 -11.62 21.08 -6.95
C THR A 48 -10.28 20.38 -7.13
N THR A 49 -9.18 21.12 -6.95
CA THR A 49 -7.83 20.55 -7.04
C THR A 49 -7.54 19.63 -5.87
N VAL A 50 -7.96 19.99 -4.65
CA VAL A 50 -7.85 19.16 -3.45
C VAL A 50 -8.68 17.88 -3.61
N ASP A 51 -9.92 17.98 -4.10
CA ASP A 51 -10.77 16.80 -4.35
C ASP A 51 -10.15 15.86 -5.40
N ALA A 52 -9.57 16.42 -6.46
CA ALA A 52 -8.86 15.63 -7.46
C ALA A 52 -7.59 14.97 -6.88
N LEU A 53 -6.88 15.66 -5.99
CA LEU A 53 -5.69 15.13 -5.33
C LEU A 53 -6.05 14.02 -4.34
N ASN A 54 -7.11 14.20 -3.54
CA ASN A 54 -7.63 13.18 -2.63
C ASN A 54 -8.03 11.91 -3.40
N LYS A 55 -8.73 12.03 -4.53
CA LYS A 55 -9.07 10.87 -5.37
C LYS A 55 -7.83 10.15 -5.90
N ARG A 56 -6.78 10.88 -6.26
CA ARG A 56 -5.51 10.28 -6.70
C ARG A 56 -4.79 9.58 -5.55
N VAL A 57 -4.79 10.17 -4.37
CA VAL A 57 -4.22 9.55 -3.17
C VAL A 57 -4.95 8.25 -2.84
N GLU A 58 -6.29 8.26 -2.80
CA GLU A 58 -7.08 7.04 -2.57
C GLU A 58 -6.80 5.93 -3.60
N GLN A 59 -6.58 6.30 -4.87
CA GLN A 59 -6.22 5.34 -5.92
C GLN A 59 -4.82 4.76 -5.70
N LEU A 60 -3.86 5.60 -5.33
CA LEU A 60 -2.49 5.16 -5.05
C LEU A 60 -2.42 4.29 -3.81
N GLU A 61 -3.17 4.62 -2.75
CA GLU A 61 -3.25 3.81 -1.54
C GLU A 61 -3.84 2.42 -1.83
N LYS A 62 -4.88 2.34 -2.66
CA LYS A 62 -5.43 1.05 -3.10
C LYS A 62 -4.41 0.24 -3.90
N ALA A 63 -3.77 0.85 -4.89
CA ALA A 63 -2.75 0.19 -5.69
C ALA A 63 -1.56 -0.30 -4.86
N LEU A 64 -1.13 0.49 -3.87
CA LEU A 64 -0.09 0.08 -2.92
C LEU A 64 -0.54 -1.12 -2.09
N SER A 65 -1.76 -1.08 -1.54
CA SER A 65 -2.30 -2.19 -0.74
C SER A 65 -2.46 -3.50 -1.54
N GLU A 66 -2.74 -3.40 -2.83
CA GLU A 66 -2.80 -4.56 -3.73
C GLU A 66 -1.40 -5.10 -4.04
N SER A 67 -0.43 -4.20 -4.26
CA SER A 67 0.97 -4.57 -4.47
C SER A 67 1.58 -5.23 -3.24
N GLU A 68 1.33 -4.71 -2.03
CA GLU A 68 1.83 -5.27 -0.78
C GLU A 68 1.31 -6.70 -0.57
N LYS A 69 0.01 -6.93 -0.82
CA LYS A 69 -0.57 -8.28 -0.74
C LYS A 69 0.04 -9.24 -1.75
N ALA A 70 0.24 -8.79 -2.99
CA ALA A 70 0.88 -9.61 -4.01
C ALA A 70 2.33 -9.96 -3.65
N GLU A 71 3.06 -9.03 -3.04
CA GLU A 71 4.42 -9.26 -2.54
C GLU A 71 4.43 -10.28 -1.39
N GLU A 72 3.55 -10.13 -0.39
CA GLU A 72 3.42 -11.09 0.71
C GLU A 72 3.08 -12.52 0.21
N GLU A 73 2.18 -12.63 -0.78
CA GLU A 73 1.84 -13.89 -1.41
C GLU A 73 3.04 -14.51 -2.13
N ALA A 74 3.80 -13.71 -2.89
CA ALA A 74 5.00 -14.16 -3.59
C ALA A 74 6.09 -14.62 -2.60
N GLU A 75 6.30 -13.90 -1.50
CA GLU A 75 7.25 -14.29 -0.46
C GLU A 75 6.84 -15.61 0.23
N ARG A 76 5.53 -15.81 0.45
CA ARG A 76 5.02 -17.06 1.01
C ARG A 76 5.27 -18.23 0.06
N LEU A 77 4.98 -18.05 -1.22
CA LEU A 77 5.26 -19.07 -2.25
C LEU A 77 6.76 -19.37 -2.35
N ALA A 78 7.60 -18.34 -2.36
CA ALA A 78 9.05 -18.49 -2.40
C ALA A 78 9.58 -19.27 -1.19
N ARG A 79 9.04 -19.03 0.01
CA ARG A 79 9.40 -19.80 1.21
C ARG A 79 9.05 -21.28 1.06
N HIS A 80 7.83 -21.60 0.62
CA HIS A 80 7.44 -23.00 0.40
C HIS A 80 8.28 -23.69 -0.68
N ALA A 81 8.61 -22.98 -1.75
CA ALA A 81 9.49 -23.49 -2.80
C ALA A 81 10.90 -23.80 -2.27
N LEU A 82 11.46 -22.91 -1.45
CA LEU A 82 12.76 -23.13 -0.82
C LEU A 82 12.71 -24.32 0.15
N GLU A 83 11.71 -24.40 1.01
CA GLU A 83 11.52 -25.53 1.93
C GLU A 83 11.46 -26.86 1.18
N TYR A 84 10.71 -26.92 0.09
CA TYR A 84 10.63 -28.09 -0.77
C TYR A 84 11.99 -28.43 -1.42
N ALA A 85 12.70 -27.43 -1.95
CA ALA A 85 14.02 -27.63 -2.55
C ALA A 85 15.05 -28.16 -1.52
N TRP A 86 15.00 -27.68 -0.28
CA TRP A 86 15.81 -28.20 0.83
C TRP A 86 15.44 -29.65 1.17
N ALA A 87 14.14 -29.96 1.24
CA ALA A 87 13.67 -31.32 1.50
C ALA A 87 14.18 -32.28 0.41
N LEU A 88 14.04 -31.91 -0.87
CA LEU A 88 14.50 -32.70 -2.01
C LEU A 88 16.02 -32.90 -2.00
N ARG A 89 16.79 -31.84 -1.72
CA ARG A 89 18.25 -31.93 -1.59
C ARG A 89 18.66 -32.86 -0.46
N SER A 90 18.01 -32.76 0.70
CA SER A 90 18.31 -33.61 1.85
C SER A 90 17.95 -35.08 1.60
N TRP A 91 16.87 -35.34 0.87
CA TRP A 91 16.48 -36.66 0.42
C TRP A 91 17.52 -37.25 -0.54
N GLY A 92 17.96 -36.48 -1.54
CA GLY A 92 19.04 -36.91 -2.44
C GLY A 92 20.35 -37.24 -1.70
N HIS A 93 20.69 -36.49 -0.65
CA HIS A 93 21.85 -36.83 0.19
C HIS A 93 21.67 -38.16 0.94
N LYS A 94 20.48 -38.39 1.52
CA LYS A 94 20.15 -39.68 2.15
C LYS A 94 20.23 -40.82 1.15
N LEU A 95 19.78 -40.64 -0.09
CA LEU A 95 19.93 -41.66 -1.13
C LEU A 95 21.39 -42.01 -1.39
N MET A 96 22.27 -41.00 -1.49
CA MET A 96 23.70 -41.21 -1.70
C MET A 96 24.36 -41.98 -0.55
N GLU A 97 23.91 -41.78 0.69
CA GLU A 97 24.37 -42.55 1.86
C GLU A 97 23.93 -44.03 1.84
N LEU A 98 22.89 -44.38 1.07
CA LEU A 98 22.39 -45.75 0.95
C LEU A 98 23.08 -46.55 -0.16
N VAL A 99 23.81 -45.89 -1.07
CA VAL A 99 24.53 -46.51 -2.20
C VAL A 99 25.57 -47.58 -1.77
N PRO A 100 26.20 -47.52 -0.57
CA PRO A 100 27.01 -48.64 -0.07
C PRO A 100 26.20 -49.71 0.69
N THR A 101 24.98 -49.40 1.15
CA THR A 101 24.35 -50.09 2.29
C THR A 101 23.15 -50.97 1.89
N CYS A 102 22.69 -50.93 0.64
CA CYS A 102 21.54 -51.70 0.13
C CYS A 102 20.31 -51.68 1.08
N SER A 103 20.08 -50.53 1.71
CA SER A 103 19.01 -50.32 2.70
C SER A 103 17.75 -49.72 2.06
N VAL A 104 16.64 -49.73 2.81
CA VAL A 104 15.34 -49.25 2.36
C VAL A 104 15.42 -47.79 1.90
N ILE A 105 14.94 -47.54 0.68
CA ILE A 105 14.89 -46.20 0.07
C ILE A 105 13.88 -45.33 0.83
N PRO A 106 14.27 -44.15 1.34
CA PRO A 106 13.36 -43.22 1.98
C PRO A 106 12.33 -42.69 0.96
N PRO A 107 11.06 -42.48 1.37
CA PRO A 107 10.05 -41.94 0.47
C PRO A 107 10.44 -40.55 -0.01
N GLU A 108 10.13 -40.27 -1.28
CA GLU A 108 10.33 -38.95 -1.89
C GLU A 108 9.47 -37.91 -1.16
N PRO A 109 9.98 -36.70 -0.91
CA PRO A 109 9.17 -35.64 -0.32
C PRO A 109 8.09 -35.17 -1.31
N ASP A 110 6.83 -35.16 -0.87
CA ASP A 110 5.72 -34.62 -1.65
C ASP A 110 5.82 -33.08 -1.75
N PRO A 111 5.48 -32.50 -2.92
CA PRO A 111 5.46 -31.05 -3.07
C PRO A 111 4.32 -30.42 -2.25
N PRO A 112 4.57 -29.27 -1.59
CA PRO A 112 3.53 -28.54 -0.88
C PRO A 112 2.44 -28.04 -1.83
N GLU A 113 1.16 -28.17 -1.44
CA GLU A 113 -0.02 -27.79 -2.25
C GLU A 113 0.08 -26.36 -2.82
N GLN A 114 0.71 -25.45 -2.07
CA GLN A 114 0.84 -24.04 -2.44
C GLN A 114 1.71 -23.82 -3.67
N ILE A 115 2.61 -24.75 -4.01
CA ILE A 115 3.52 -24.62 -5.15
C ILE A 115 3.23 -25.63 -6.27
N ILE A 116 2.25 -26.53 -6.11
CA ILE A 116 1.91 -27.57 -7.10
C ILE A 116 1.56 -26.94 -8.45
N ASP A 117 0.76 -25.87 -8.45
CA ASP A 117 0.37 -25.17 -9.67
C ASP A 117 1.51 -24.36 -10.32
N HIS A 118 2.68 -24.30 -9.66
CA HIS A 118 3.86 -23.51 -10.04
C HIS A 118 5.13 -24.35 -10.29
N LEU A 119 5.06 -25.69 -10.16
CA LEU A 119 6.13 -26.66 -10.42
C LEU A 119 6.17 -27.10 -11.88
#